data_AF-A0A5Q4SX99-F1
#
_entry.id   AF-A0A5Q4SX99-F1
#
_cell.length_a   1.000
_cell.length_b   1.000
_cell.length_c   1.000
_cell.angle_alpha   90.00
_cell.angle_beta   90.00
_cell.angle_gamma   90.00
#
_symmetry.space_group_name_H-M   'P 1'
#
loop_
_entity.id
_entity.type
_entity.pdbx_description
1 polymer ?
#
loop_
_entity_poly.entity_id
_entity_poly.type
_entity_poly.pdbx_seq_one_letter_code
_entity_poly.pdbx_strand_id
1 'polypeptide(L)'
;MTEAERPAAVVLDATGVAGVADLAEVHAALHPLVRSVAPGGRIVVVGTRPSGDDHHQAAAQQALEGFVRSLAKETGGGRTANLVRLTSPDPASAASTLRFLLSPKSAYVSGQVVELTDAAPADADPDRPLAGRTALVTGAARGIGAAVAEVLVRDGAHVVCLDVPQARADLVRTADALNGTAR
;
A
#
# COMPACT_ATOMS: atom_id res chain seq x y z
N MET A 1 9.27 -0.02 -27.94
CA MET A 1 8.06 0.20 -27.14
C MET A 1 7.79 1.68 -27.06
N THR A 2 6.67 2.12 -27.62
CA THR A 2 6.16 3.49 -27.37
C THR A 2 5.77 3.61 -25.88
N GLU A 3 5.67 4.83 -25.34
CA GLU A 3 5.31 5.04 -23.93
C GLU A 3 3.95 4.40 -23.58
N ALA A 4 3.04 4.29 -24.55
CA ALA A 4 1.72 3.65 -24.44
C ALA A 4 1.74 2.11 -24.29
N GLU A 5 2.89 1.45 -24.50
CA GLU A 5 3.01 -0.01 -24.39
C GLU A 5 3.66 -0.46 -23.06
N ARG A 6 4.10 0.47 -22.22
CA ARG A 6 4.73 0.15 -20.93
C ARG A 6 3.68 -0.16 -19.87
N PRO A 7 3.76 -1.30 -19.16
CA PRO A 7 2.81 -1.59 -18.09
C PRO A 7 2.95 -0.57 -16.96
N ALA A 8 1.82 -0.05 -16.48
CA ALA A 8 1.77 0.82 -15.30
C ALA A 8 2.09 0.06 -14.01
N ALA A 9 1.82 -1.25 -13.99
CA ALA A 9 2.13 -2.11 -12.87
C ALA A 9 2.48 -3.53 -13.29
N VAL A 10 3.26 -4.21 -12.45
CA VAL A 10 3.54 -5.65 -12.52
C VAL A 10 3.20 -6.25 -11.15
N VAL A 11 2.41 -7.32 -11.17
CA VAL A 11 2.11 -8.13 -9.98
C VAL A 11 2.68 -9.52 -10.21
N LEU A 12 3.56 -9.97 -9.32
CA LEU A 12 4.08 -11.34 -9.31
C LEU A 12 3.43 -12.11 -8.16
N ASP A 13 2.78 -13.22 -8.50
CA ASP A 13 2.38 -14.23 -7.51
C ASP A 13 3.57 -15.14 -7.21
N ALA A 14 4.07 -15.03 -5.98
CA ALA A 14 5.15 -15.84 -5.41
C ALA A 14 4.64 -16.66 -4.21
N THR A 15 3.33 -16.89 -4.09
CA THR A 15 2.74 -17.69 -3.00
C THR A 15 3.18 -19.16 -3.06
N GLY A 16 3.47 -19.67 -4.26
CA GLY A 16 3.97 -21.03 -4.48
C GLY A 16 5.46 -21.24 -4.20
N VAL A 17 6.22 -20.19 -3.84
CA VAL A 17 7.65 -20.31 -3.51
C VAL A 17 7.80 -21.04 -2.17
N ALA A 18 8.25 -22.29 -2.21
CA ALA A 18 8.35 -23.17 -1.05
C ALA A 18 9.80 -23.55 -0.71
N GLY A 19 10.75 -23.32 -1.62
CA GLY A 19 12.16 -23.60 -1.39
C GLY A 19 13.09 -22.57 -2.03
N VAL A 20 14.38 -22.65 -1.66
CA VAL A 20 15.42 -21.76 -2.17
C VAL A 20 15.60 -21.90 -3.69
N ALA A 21 15.36 -23.09 -4.24
CA ALA A 21 15.44 -23.32 -5.69
C ALA A 21 14.43 -22.45 -6.48
N ASP A 22 13.23 -22.25 -5.92
CA ASP A 22 12.15 -21.50 -6.56
C ASP A 22 12.44 -19.99 -6.63
N LEU A 23 13.36 -19.47 -5.80
CA LEU A 23 13.75 -18.05 -5.81
C LEU A 23 14.40 -17.63 -7.13
N ALA A 24 15.05 -18.56 -7.82
CA ALA A 24 15.60 -18.29 -9.15
C ALA A 24 14.49 -17.97 -10.17
N GLU A 25 13.32 -18.59 -10.02
CA GLU A 25 12.16 -18.36 -10.90
C GLU A 25 11.54 -16.97 -10.66
N VAL A 26 11.47 -16.53 -9.40
CA VAL A 26 11.04 -15.16 -9.04
C VAL A 26 11.91 -14.12 -9.75
N HIS A 27 13.23 -14.28 -9.67
CA HIS A 27 14.15 -13.39 -10.36
C HIS A 27 13.98 -13.47 -11.89
N ALA A 28 13.93 -14.68 -12.45
CA ALA A 28 13.78 -14.89 -13.89
C ALA A 28 12.48 -14.27 -14.45
N ALA A 29 11.38 -14.34 -13.70
CA ALA A 29 10.10 -13.76 -14.09
C ALA A 29 10.10 -12.23 -14.04
N LEU A 30 10.68 -11.63 -13.00
CA LEU A 30 10.62 -10.18 -12.80
C LEU A 30 11.72 -9.41 -13.54
N HIS A 31 12.95 -9.91 -13.56
CA HIS A 31 14.11 -9.19 -14.08
C HIS A 31 13.91 -8.60 -15.49
N PRO A 32 13.33 -9.33 -16.47
CA PRO A 32 13.07 -8.78 -17.81
C PRO A 32 12.03 -7.65 -17.84
N LEU A 33 11.08 -7.66 -16.89
CA LEU A 33 9.93 -6.74 -16.87
C LEU A 33 10.24 -5.43 -16.16
N VAL A 34 11.19 -5.42 -15.21
CA VAL A 34 11.49 -4.25 -14.36
C VAL A 34 11.77 -2.98 -15.18
N ARG A 35 12.53 -3.09 -16.27
CA ARG A 35 12.86 -1.94 -17.14
C ARG A 35 11.71 -1.50 -18.05
N SER A 36 10.73 -2.38 -18.30
CA SER A 36 9.60 -2.07 -19.15
C SER A 36 8.48 -1.34 -18.40
N VAL A 37 8.41 -1.47 -17.07
CA VAL A 37 7.46 -0.73 -16.21
C VAL A 37 7.55 0.77 -16.48
N ALA A 38 6.40 1.45 -16.58
CA ALA A 38 6.35 2.89 -16.79
C ALA A 38 7.05 3.67 -15.65
N PRO A 39 7.60 4.88 -15.90
CA PRO A 39 8.02 5.78 -14.82
C PRO A 39 6.88 6.01 -13.83
N GLY A 40 7.20 6.01 -12.53
CA GLY A 40 6.16 6.07 -11.49
C GLY A 40 5.26 4.84 -11.44
N GLY A 41 5.63 3.70 -12.05
CA GLY A 41 4.87 2.46 -12.01
C GLY A 41 5.02 1.66 -10.71
N ARG A 42 4.32 0.53 -10.63
CA ARG A 42 4.20 -0.29 -9.41
C ARG A 42 4.69 -1.72 -9.64
N ILE A 43 5.51 -2.23 -8.75
CA ILE A 43 5.89 -3.63 -8.69
C ILE A 43 5.38 -4.18 -7.36
N VAL A 44 4.54 -5.21 -7.41
CA VAL A 44 4.00 -5.85 -6.21
C VAL A 44 4.32 -7.33 -6.28
N VAL A 45 5.06 -7.84 -5.30
CA VAL A 45 5.25 -9.28 -5.11
C VAL A 45 4.25 -9.74 -4.07
N VAL A 46 3.51 -10.81 -4.37
CA VAL A 46 2.52 -11.40 -3.47
C VAL A 46 3.09 -12.73 -2.99
N GLY A 47 3.43 -12.82 -1.70
CA GLY A 47 3.87 -14.06 -1.06
C GLY A 47 2.87 -14.52 -0.01
N THR A 48 3.22 -15.57 0.72
CA THR A 48 2.50 -16.03 1.91
C THR A 48 3.28 -15.70 3.17
N ARG A 49 2.60 -15.66 4.31
CA ARG A 49 3.30 -15.60 5.60
C ARG A 49 4.30 -16.77 5.72
N PRO A 50 5.53 -16.54 6.21
CA PRO A 50 6.47 -17.62 6.53
C PRO A 50 5.82 -18.64 7.48
N SER A 51 5.89 -19.92 7.11
CA SER A 51 5.30 -21.02 7.87
C SER A 51 5.99 -21.19 9.24
N GLY A 52 5.20 -21.53 10.27
CA GLY A 52 5.75 -21.94 11.57
C GLY A 52 6.25 -23.39 11.58
N ASP A 53 5.76 -24.22 10.67
CA ASP A 53 5.97 -25.68 10.66
C ASP A 53 6.88 -26.16 9.51
N ASP A 54 7.15 -25.31 8.52
CA ASP A 54 8.02 -25.61 7.38
C ASP A 54 9.14 -24.56 7.25
N HIS A 55 10.35 -24.92 7.69
CA HIS A 55 11.50 -24.03 7.65
C HIS A 55 11.99 -23.69 6.24
N HIS A 56 11.68 -24.51 5.22
CA HIS A 56 12.16 -24.30 3.86
C HIS A 56 11.30 -23.24 3.20
N GLN A 57 9.99 -23.39 3.34
CA GLN A 57 9.03 -22.39 2.90
C GLN A 57 9.23 -21.08 3.65
N ALA A 58 9.43 -21.14 4.97
CA ALA A 58 9.65 -19.95 5.78
C ALA A 58 10.88 -19.15 5.33
N ALA A 59 12.00 -19.84 5.10
CA ALA A 59 13.23 -19.22 4.59
C ALA A 59 13.03 -18.63 3.19
N ALA A 60 12.34 -19.33 2.29
CA ALA A 60 12.11 -18.87 0.92
C ALA A 60 11.18 -17.65 0.88
N GLN A 61 10.05 -17.68 1.59
CA GLN A 61 9.14 -16.53 1.70
C GLN A 61 9.77 -15.34 2.43
N GLN A 62 10.66 -15.58 3.39
CA GLN A 62 11.42 -14.51 4.04
C GLN A 62 12.45 -13.87 3.10
N ALA A 63 13.07 -14.65 2.19
CA ALA A 63 14.02 -14.14 1.21
C ALA A 63 13.40 -13.13 0.23
N LEU A 64 12.08 -13.22 -0.03
CA LEU A 64 11.35 -12.26 -0.87
C LEU A 64 11.45 -10.82 -0.34
N GLU A 65 11.53 -10.63 0.98
CA GLU A 65 11.68 -9.29 1.56
C GLU A 65 13.00 -8.65 1.12
N GLY A 66 14.11 -9.40 1.23
CA GLY A 66 15.42 -8.93 0.80
C GLY A 66 15.44 -8.60 -0.69
N PHE A 67 14.87 -9.49 -1.51
CA PHE A 67 14.71 -9.29 -2.95
C PHE A 67 13.94 -8.00 -3.28
N VAL A 68 12.75 -7.81 -2.69
CA VAL A 68 11.92 -6.63 -2.93
C VAL A 68 12.58 -5.33 -2.47
N ARG A 69 13.27 -5.34 -1.32
CA ARG A 69 13.99 -4.16 -0.82
C ARG A 69 15.16 -3.77 -1.71
N SER A 70 15.88 -4.74 -2.27
CA SER A 70 16.94 -4.48 -3.26
C SER A 70 16.33 -3.94 -4.56
N LEU A 71 15.27 -4.58 -5.05
CA LEU A 71 14.56 -4.15 -6.26
C LEU A 71 14.03 -2.71 -6.15
N ALA A 72 13.49 -2.34 -4.98
CA ALA A 72 13.02 -0.98 -4.70
C ALA A 72 14.13 0.08 -4.81
N LYS A 73 15.40 -0.28 -4.56
CA LYS A 73 16.55 0.62 -4.68
C LYS A 73 17.08 0.71 -6.11
N GLU A 74 16.92 -0.35 -6.91
CA GLU A 74 17.51 -0.48 -8.24
C GLU A 74 16.58 -0.06 -9.38
N THR A 75 15.26 -0.13 -9.18
CA THR A 75 14.24 0.12 -10.21
C THR A 75 14.21 1.54 -10.77
N GLY A 76 14.57 2.54 -9.95
CA GLY A 76 14.65 3.96 -10.35
C GLY A 76 13.37 4.53 -10.97
N GLY A 77 13.45 5.76 -11.50
CA GLY A 77 12.36 6.40 -12.25
C GLY A 77 11.04 6.55 -11.48
N GLY A 78 11.10 6.74 -10.16
CA GLY A 78 9.93 6.90 -9.28
C GLY A 78 9.07 5.64 -9.11
N ARG A 79 9.55 4.47 -9.56
CA ARG A 79 8.86 3.20 -9.37
C ARG A 79 8.92 2.77 -7.91
N THR A 80 7.90 2.04 -7.48
CA THR A 80 7.88 1.43 -6.15
C THR A 80 7.85 -0.09 -6.26
N ALA A 81 8.53 -0.79 -5.34
CA ALA A 81 8.43 -2.23 -5.21
C ALA A 81 8.02 -2.61 -3.78
N ASN A 82 6.95 -3.40 -3.60
CA ASN A 82 6.46 -3.79 -2.28
C ASN A 82 6.10 -5.28 -2.24
N LEU A 83 6.15 -5.87 -1.04
CA LEU A 83 5.77 -7.25 -0.76
C LEU A 83 4.44 -7.25 0.00
N VAL A 84 3.47 -8.04 -0.46
CA VAL A 84 2.23 -8.33 0.27
C VAL A 84 2.28 -9.78 0.71
N ARG A 85 2.06 -10.05 2.00
CA ARG A 85 1.98 -11.41 2.56
C ARG A 85 0.54 -11.77 2.85
N LEU A 86 0.04 -12.77 2.13
CA LEU A 86 -1.27 -13.34 2.34
C LEU A 86 -1.27 -14.31 3.52
N THR A 87 -2.40 -14.35 4.21
CA THR A 87 -2.70 -15.34 5.25
C THR A 87 -3.84 -16.26 4.83
N SER A 88 -4.71 -15.78 3.93
CA SER A 88 -5.78 -16.52 3.29
C SER A 88 -5.46 -16.71 1.80
N PRO A 89 -5.81 -17.87 1.20
CA PRO A 89 -5.73 -18.06 -0.24
C PRO A 89 -6.80 -17.27 -1.01
N ASP A 90 -7.79 -16.69 -0.33
CA ASP A 90 -8.82 -15.86 -0.96
C ASP A 90 -8.23 -14.54 -1.47
N PRO A 91 -8.19 -14.29 -2.80
CA PRO A 91 -7.67 -13.05 -3.36
C PRO A 91 -8.43 -11.80 -2.91
N ALA A 92 -9.71 -11.94 -2.51
CA ALA A 92 -10.51 -10.81 -2.03
C ALA A 92 -9.92 -10.20 -0.75
N SER A 93 -9.24 -11.00 0.08
CA SER A 93 -8.57 -10.53 1.30
C SER A 93 -7.51 -9.45 1.04
N ALA A 94 -6.90 -9.46 -0.16
CA ALA A 94 -5.86 -8.51 -0.55
C ALA A 94 -6.39 -7.28 -1.31
N ALA A 95 -7.70 -7.21 -1.59
CA ALA A 95 -8.24 -6.28 -2.57
C ALA A 95 -7.96 -4.80 -2.22
N SER A 96 -8.13 -4.38 -0.97
CA SER A 96 -7.87 -2.99 -0.54
C SER A 96 -6.39 -2.63 -0.62
N THR A 97 -5.52 -3.53 -0.14
CA THR A 97 -4.06 -3.38 -0.19
C THR A 97 -3.55 -3.32 -1.63
N LEU A 98 -4.02 -4.21 -2.50
CA LEU A 98 -3.63 -4.19 -3.92
C LEU A 98 -4.12 -2.92 -4.61
N ARG A 99 -5.37 -2.48 -4.39
CA ARG A 99 -5.87 -1.21 -4.94
C ARG A 99 -5.02 -0.02 -4.47
N PHE A 100 -4.65 0.03 -3.18
CA PHE A 100 -3.77 1.07 -2.66
C PHE A 100 -2.40 1.04 -3.34
N LEU A 101 -1.72 -0.11 -3.32
CA LEU A 101 -0.36 -0.27 -3.85
C LEU A 101 -0.28 -0.07 -5.36
N LEU A 102 -1.32 -0.43 -6.11
CA LEU A 102 -1.40 -0.28 -7.56
C LEU A 102 -1.85 1.14 -8.00
N SER A 103 -2.12 2.04 -7.06
CA SER A 103 -2.58 3.40 -7.37
C SER A 103 -1.51 4.48 -7.16
N PRO A 104 -1.75 5.72 -7.61
CA PRO A 104 -0.95 6.88 -7.22
C PRO A 104 -0.92 7.15 -5.71
N LYS A 105 -1.89 6.65 -4.93
CA LYS A 105 -1.96 6.87 -3.48
C LYS A 105 -0.74 6.29 -2.74
N SER A 106 -0.09 5.27 -3.30
CA SER A 106 1.12 4.64 -2.75
C SER A 106 2.44 5.22 -3.29
N ALA A 107 2.43 6.40 -3.92
CA ALA A 107 3.61 6.95 -4.62
C ALA A 107 4.88 7.06 -3.74
N TYR A 108 4.74 7.19 -2.42
CA TYR A 108 5.85 7.26 -1.48
C TYR A 108 5.99 6.02 -0.57
N VAL A 109 5.36 4.91 -0.96
CA VAL A 109 5.45 3.61 -0.26
C VAL A 109 6.24 2.64 -1.13
N SER A 110 7.51 2.42 -0.77
CA SER A 110 8.42 1.54 -1.51
C SER A 110 9.34 0.76 -0.58
N GLY A 111 9.70 -0.45 -0.99
CA GLY A 111 10.51 -1.39 -0.22
C GLY A 111 9.83 -1.88 1.04
N GLN A 112 8.50 -1.79 1.14
CA GLN A 112 7.74 -2.16 2.34
C GLN A 112 7.19 -3.58 2.23
N VAL A 113 6.97 -4.19 3.40
CA VAL A 113 6.25 -5.45 3.56
C VAL A 113 4.91 -5.14 4.23
N VAL A 114 3.82 -5.55 3.60
CA VAL A 114 2.46 -5.44 4.14
C VAL A 114 1.96 -6.85 4.45
N GLU A 115 1.80 -7.16 5.73
CA GLU A 115 1.23 -8.43 6.17
C GLU A 115 -0.28 -8.28 6.34
N LEU A 116 -1.04 -9.13 5.66
CA LEU A 116 -2.48 -9.18 5.84
C LEU A 116 -2.83 -9.98 7.11
N THR A 117 -4.07 -9.80 7.55
CA THR A 117 -4.68 -10.60 8.60
C THR A 117 -5.84 -11.38 8.00
N ASP A 118 -6.39 -12.31 8.78
CA ASP A 118 -7.55 -13.12 8.37
C ASP A 118 -8.88 -12.35 8.44
N ALA A 119 -8.84 -11.04 8.71
CA ALA A 119 -10.01 -10.20 8.74
C ALA A 119 -10.58 -10.05 7.33
N ALA A 120 -11.86 -10.40 7.16
CA ALA A 120 -12.56 -10.20 5.90
C ALA A 120 -12.65 -8.69 5.59
N PRO A 121 -12.45 -8.28 4.32
CA PRO A 121 -12.62 -6.89 3.93
C PRO A 121 -14.08 -6.48 4.12
N ALA A 122 -14.29 -5.25 4.62
CA ALA A 122 -15.62 -4.67 4.66
C ALA A 122 -16.12 -4.38 3.23
N ASP A 123 -17.41 -4.59 3.00
CA ASP A 123 -18.06 -4.14 1.77
C ASP A 123 -18.12 -2.61 1.79
N ALA A 124 -17.34 -1.98 0.92
CA ALA A 124 -17.19 -0.53 0.86
C ALA A 124 -17.08 -0.09 -0.61
N ASP A 125 -17.67 1.06 -0.91
CA ASP A 125 -17.48 1.74 -2.19
C ASP A 125 -15.99 2.04 -2.40
N PRO A 126 -15.33 1.49 -3.44
CA PRO A 126 -13.91 1.73 -3.70
C PRO A 126 -13.55 3.21 -3.89
N ASP A 127 -14.48 4.03 -4.39
CA ASP A 127 -14.26 5.45 -4.66
C ASP A 127 -14.47 6.31 -3.41
N ARG A 128 -15.34 5.86 -2.50
CA ARG A 128 -15.64 6.52 -1.21
C ARG A 128 -15.62 5.51 -0.04
N PRO A 129 -14.45 4.93 0.27
CA PRO A 129 -14.35 3.79 1.19
C PRO A 129 -14.70 4.13 2.65
N LEU A 130 -14.82 5.42 2.99
CA LEU A 130 -15.17 5.90 4.32
C LEU A 130 -16.54 6.58 4.36
N ALA A 131 -17.36 6.45 3.31
CA ALA A 131 -18.72 6.98 3.29
C ALA A 131 -19.52 6.55 4.54
N GLY A 132 -20.15 7.53 5.20
CA GLY A 132 -20.94 7.30 6.42
C GLY A 132 -20.12 7.03 7.69
N ARG A 133 -18.79 7.11 7.62
CA ARG A 133 -17.91 6.98 8.79
C ARG A 133 -17.58 8.35 9.39
N THR A 134 -17.28 8.37 10.69
CA THR A 134 -16.72 9.54 11.38
C THR A 134 -15.30 9.22 11.82
N ALA A 135 -14.37 10.14 11.58
CA ALA A 135 -12.95 10.01 11.98
C ALA A 135 -12.52 11.20 12.84
N LEU A 136 -11.71 10.94 13.87
CA LEU A 136 -11.05 11.97 14.68
C LEU A 136 -9.59 12.09 14.25
N VAL A 137 -9.14 13.31 13.93
CA VAL A 137 -7.74 13.58 13.58
C VAL A 137 -7.15 14.53 14.61
N THR A 138 -6.10 14.08 15.29
CA THR A 138 -5.35 14.89 16.26
C THR A 138 -4.21 15.66 15.58
N GLY A 139 -3.87 16.85 16.08
CA GLY A 139 -2.86 17.69 15.43
C GLY A 139 -3.34 18.19 14.07
N ALA A 140 -4.66 18.35 13.90
CA ALA A 140 -5.30 18.61 12.62
C ALA A 140 -5.23 20.09 12.20
N ALA A 141 -4.65 20.97 13.00
CA ALA A 141 -4.59 22.39 12.66
C ALA A 141 -3.72 22.67 11.43
N ARG A 142 -2.70 21.85 11.16
CA ARG A 142 -1.74 22.06 10.05
C ARG A 142 -0.95 20.79 9.69
N GLY A 143 -0.11 20.90 8.67
CA GLY A 143 0.87 19.87 8.31
C GLY A 143 0.23 18.53 7.95
N ILE A 144 0.84 17.43 8.39
CA ILE A 144 0.37 16.08 8.07
C ILE A 144 -1.03 15.82 8.63
N GLY A 145 -1.36 16.33 9.82
CA GLY A 145 -2.70 16.15 10.40
C GLY A 145 -3.79 16.76 9.54
N ALA A 146 -3.59 17.99 9.04
CA ALA A 146 -4.52 18.61 8.10
C ALA A 146 -4.63 17.83 6.77
N ALA A 147 -3.51 17.36 6.21
CA ALA A 147 -3.51 16.56 4.98
C ALA A 147 -4.21 15.20 5.16
N VAL A 148 -4.07 14.57 6.34
CA VAL A 148 -4.79 13.35 6.70
C VAL A 148 -6.29 13.63 6.77
N ALA A 149 -6.70 14.72 7.43
CA ALA A 149 -8.10 15.13 7.49
C ALA A 149 -8.70 15.35 6.08
N GLU A 150 -7.97 16.00 5.19
CA GLU A 150 -8.36 16.22 3.80
C GLU A 150 -8.58 14.89 3.04
N VAL A 151 -7.65 13.95 3.16
CA VAL A 151 -7.76 12.62 2.54
C VAL A 151 -8.95 11.84 3.08
N LEU A 152 -9.20 11.89 4.40
CA LEU A 152 -10.33 11.20 5.02
C LEU A 152 -11.67 11.79 4.56
N VAL A 153 -11.78 13.12 4.45
CA VAL A 153 -12.97 13.78 3.89
C VAL A 153 -13.18 13.41 2.42
N ARG A 154 -12.11 13.46 1.61
CA ARG A 154 -12.15 13.05 0.19
C ARG A 154 -12.70 11.63 0.05
N ASP A 155 -12.24 10.71 0.90
CA ASP A 155 -12.66 9.30 0.88
C ASP A 155 -14.05 9.08 1.54
N GLY A 156 -14.71 10.14 2.02
CA GLY A 156 -16.13 10.15 2.38
C GLY A 156 -16.45 10.24 3.88
N ALA A 157 -15.45 10.38 4.75
CA ALA A 157 -15.67 10.49 6.20
C ALA A 157 -16.15 11.89 6.62
N HIS A 158 -16.94 11.96 7.69
CA HIS A 158 -17.02 13.17 8.50
C HIS A 158 -15.79 13.25 9.42
N VAL A 159 -15.05 14.37 9.39
CA VAL A 159 -13.83 14.51 10.18
C VAL A 159 -14.02 15.49 11.34
N VAL A 160 -13.68 15.03 12.53
CA VAL A 160 -13.51 15.85 13.73
C VAL A 160 -12.02 16.20 13.84
N CYS A 161 -11.71 17.48 13.75
CA CYS A 161 -10.35 18.00 13.87
C CYS A 161 -10.08 18.40 15.32
N LEU A 162 -9.05 17.83 15.93
CA LEU A 162 -8.62 18.09 17.31
C LEU A 162 -7.19 18.64 17.34
N ASP A 163 -6.96 19.68 18.13
CA ASP A 163 -5.63 20.22 18.38
C ASP A 163 -5.56 20.95 19.74
N VAL A 164 -4.37 21.43 20.11
CA VAL A 164 -4.17 22.19 21.35
C VAL A 164 -4.88 23.56 21.28
N PRO A 165 -5.31 24.14 22.41
CA PRO A 165 -6.05 25.41 22.43
C PRO A 165 -5.35 26.57 21.72
N GLN A 166 -4.02 26.61 21.75
CA GLN A 166 -3.20 27.64 21.10
C GLN A 166 -3.30 27.60 19.57
N ALA A 167 -3.62 26.44 18.99
CA ALA A 167 -3.77 26.25 17.56
C ALA A 167 -5.22 26.46 17.08
N ARG A 168 -6.14 26.90 17.96
CA ARG A 168 -7.58 26.96 17.67
C ARG A 168 -7.93 27.77 16.42
N ALA A 169 -7.26 28.88 16.18
CA ALA A 169 -7.51 29.69 15.00
C ALA A 169 -7.20 28.92 13.71
N ASP A 170 -6.13 28.14 13.69
CA ASP A 170 -5.71 27.33 12.54
C ASP A 170 -6.61 26.09 12.40
N LEU A 171 -6.97 25.46 13.52
CA LEU A 171 -7.88 24.32 13.57
C LEU A 171 -9.26 24.63 13.00
N VAL A 172 -9.84 25.79 13.37
CA VAL A 172 -11.14 26.23 12.85
C VAL A 172 -11.05 26.44 11.33
N ARG A 173 -10.00 27.11 10.84
CA ARG A 173 -9.80 27.28 9.38
C ARG A 173 -9.71 25.96 8.64
N THR A 174 -8.98 24.98 9.18
CA THR A 174 -8.87 23.65 8.57
C THR A 174 -10.21 22.90 8.61
N ALA A 175 -10.92 22.91 9.75
CA ALA A 175 -12.22 22.25 9.86
C ALA A 175 -13.25 22.87 8.90
N ASP A 176 -13.33 24.19 8.82
CA ASP A 176 -14.27 24.91 7.95
C ASP A 176 -13.98 24.61 6.47
N ALA A 177 -12.70 24.62 6.06
CA ALA A 177 -12.30 24.30 4.68
C ALA A 177 -12.68 22.86 4.27
N LEU A 178 -12.77 21.95 5.24
CA LEU A 178 -13.08 20.54 5.04
C LEU A 178 -14.55 20.18 5.30
N ASN A 179 -15.40 21.16 5.66
CA ASN A 179 -16.74 20.91 6.20
C ASN A 179 -16.74 19.90 7.37
N GLY A 180 -15.68 19.93 8.18
CA GLY A 180 -15.49 19.11 9.38
C GLY A 180 -15.92 19.84 10.65
N THR A 181 -15.63 19.23 11.80
CA THR A 181 -15.93 19.82 13.12
C THR A 181 -14.64 20.09 13.90
N ALA A 182 -14.42 21.32 14.37
CA ALA A 182 -13.32 21.63 15.28
C ALA A 182 -13.68 21.30 16.75
N ARG A 183 -12.76 20.65 17.47
CA ARG A 183 -12.87 20.32 18.89
C ARG A 183 -11.61 20.68 19.67
#